data_AF-A0A965VXJ0-F1
#
_entry.id   AF-A0A965VXJ0-F1
#
_cell.length_a   1.000
_cell.length_b   1.000
_cell.length_c   1.000
_cell.angle_alpha   90.00
_cell.angle_beta   90.00
_cell.angle_gamma   90.00
#
_symmetry.space_group_name_H-M   'P 1'
#
loop_
_entity.id
_entity.type
_entity.pdbx_description
1 polymer ?
#
loop_
_entity_poly.entity_id
_entity_poly.type
_entity_poly.pdbx_seq_one_letter_code
_entity_poly.pdbx_strand_id
1 'polypeptide(L)'
;MPWKDVNSEKLAKSLGINASEVREKQALIEIIIEARKKKGLSQAALAKKLKVSQSRIAQIESGVGTAKVTFDVLLSVLSALGYDYKIVSKRVA
;
A
#
# COMPACT_ATOMS: atom_id res chain seq x y z
N MET A 1 5.59 25.38 10.63
CA MET A 1 6.44 25.16 9.44
C MET A 1 5.61 25.40 8.18
N PRO A 2 6.11 26.17 7.20
CA PRO A 2 5.34 26.75 6.08
C PRO A 2 5.01 25.76 4.94
N TRP A 3 5.02 24.46 5.20
CA TRP A 3 4.86 23.42 4.16
C TRP A 3 3.47 22.79 4.15
N LYS A 4 2.55 23.25 5.02
CA LYS A 4 1.19 22.66 5.14
C LYS A 4 0.23 23.06 4.00
N ASP A 5 0.59 24.07 3.20
CA ASP A 5 -0.25 24.58 2.10
C ASP A 5 0.33 24.27 0.72
N VAL A 6 1.15 23.22 0.60
CA VAL A 6 1.48 22.69 -0.73
C VAL A 6 0.26 21.89 -1.18
N ASN A 7 -0.52 22.44 -2.11
CA ASN A 7 -1.62 21.75 -2.79
C ASN A 7 -1.10 20.41 -3.33
N SER A 8 -1.35 19.36 -2.55
CA SER A 8 -0.78 18.02 -2.70
C SER A 8 -1.11 17.41 -4.06
N GLU A 9 -2.22 17.84 -4.66
CA GLU A 9 -2.66 17.40 -5.99
C GLU A 9 -1.87 18.08 -7.10
N LYS A 10 -1.59 19.38 -7.00
CA LYS A 10 -0.71 20.09 -7.95
C LYS A 10 0.72 19.53 -7.91
N LEU A 11 1.23 19.26 -6.71
CA LEU A 11 2.57 18.69 -6.54
C LEU A 11 2.65 17.25 -7.08
N ALA A 12 1.64 16.42 -6.79
CA ALA A 12 1.56 15.07 -7.34
C ALA A 12 1.55 15.09 -8.88
N LYS A 13 0.75 15.98 -9.48
CA LYS A 13 0.66 16.14 -10.93
C LYS A 13 1.97 16.61 -11.57
N SER A 14 2.68 17.56 -10.95
CA SER A 14 3.98 18.04 -11.47
C SER A 14 5.11 17.00 -11.36
N LEU A 15 5.00 16.07 -10.42
CA LEU A 15 5.96 14.98 -10.22
C LEU A 15 5.65 13.73 -11.07
N GLY A 16 4.60 13.77 -11.89
CA GLY A 16 4.13 12.58 -12.65
C GLY A 16 3.52 11.50 -11.75
N ILE A 17 3.14 11.84 -10.52
CA ILE A 17 2.55 10.92 -9.57
C ILE A 17 1.04 10.95 -9.77
N ASN A 18 0.46 9.81 -10.13
CA ASN A 18 -0.98 9.65 -10.18
C ASN A 18 -1.55 9.63 -8.75
N ALA A 19 -2.10 10.76 -8.30
CA ALA A 19 -2.65 10.90 -6.96
C ALA A 19 -3.78 9.90 -6.67
N SER A 20 -4.55 9.46 -7.67
CA SER A 20 -5.57 8.43 -7.47
C SER A 20 -4.95 7.08 -7.17
N GLU A 21 -3.91 6.70 -7.91
CA GLU A 21 -3.17 5.46 -7.70
C GLU A 21 -2.54 5.40 -6.31
N VAL A 22 -1.94 6.50 -5.86
CA VAL A 22 -1.37 6.58 -4.51
C VAL A 22 -2.44 6.36 -3.44
N ARG A 23 -3.63 6.97 -3.59
CA ARG A 23 -4.75 6.77 -2.68
C ARG A 23 -5.24 5.32 -2.66
N GLU A 24 -5.38 4.69 -3.82
CA GLU A 24 -5.80 3.29 -3.93
C GLU A 24 -4.79 2.33 -3.27
N LYS A 25 -3.49 2.54 -3.52
CA LYS A 25 -2.43 1.77 -2.86
C LYS A 25 -2.44 1.96 -1.35
N GLN A 26 -2.69 3.18 -0.88
CA GLN A 26 -2.78 3.46 0.56
C GLN A 26 -3.95 2.71 1.20
N ALA A 27 -5.11 2.69 0.54
CA ALA A 27 -6.27 1.92 0.99
C ALA A 27 -5.97 0.41 1.05
N LEU A 28 -5.26 -0.14 0.05
CA LEU A 28 -4.82 -1.54 0.08
C LEU A 28 -3.85 -1.83 1.24
N ILE A 29 -2.92 -0.90 1.53
CA ILE A 29 -1.99 -1.03 2.66
C ILE A 29 -2.75 -1.10 3.99
N GLU A 30 -3.78 -0.27 4.18
CA GLU A 30 -4.62 -0.32 5.38
C GLU A 30 -5.32 -1.68 5.53
N ILE A 31 -5.87 -2.23 4.44
CA ILE A 31 -6.46 -3.57 4.43
C ILE A 31 -5.42 -4.63 4.81
N ILE A 32 -4.20 -4.55 4.28
CA ILE A 32 -3.10 -5.47 4.62
C ILE A 32 -2.76 -5.43 6.12
N ILE A 33 -2.64 -4.23 6.70
CA ILE A 33 -2.32 -4.04 8.11
C ILE A 33 -3.40 -4.69 8.98
N GLU A 34 -4.66 -4.41 8.69
CA GLU A 34 -5.78 -4.95 9.46
C GLU A 34 -5.90 -6.47 9.28
N ALA A 35 -5.71 -6.99 8.07
CA ALA A 35 -5.66 -8.42 7.81
C ALA A 35 -4.54 -9.12 8.59
N ARG A 36 -3.33 -8.53 8.63
CA ARG A 36 -2.20 -9.07 9.41
C ARG A 36 -2.53 -9.09 10.90
N LYS A 37 -3.03 -7.99 11.44
CA LYS A 37 -3.40 -7.87 12.87
C LYS A 37 -4.49 -8.86 13.26
N LYS A 38 -5.54 -9.01 12.44
CA LYS A 38 -6.62 -10.01 12.68
C LYS A 38 -6.10 -11.44 12.74
N LYS A 39 -5.01 -11.74 12.04
CA LYS A 39 -4.32 -13.05 12.10
C LYS A 39 -3.31 -13.17 13.26
N GLY A 40 -3.16 -12.14 14.09
CA GLY A 40 -2.19 -12.13 15.20
C GLY A 40 -0.73 -12.18 14.73
N LEU A 41 -0.44 -11.84 13.47
CA LEU A 41 0.90 -11.91 12.92
C LEU A 41 1.69 -10.65 13.24
N SER A 42 2.93 -10.79 13.70
CA SER A 42 3.88 -9.68 13.71
C SER A 42 4.34 -9.36 12.27
N GLN A 43 4.93 -8.18 12.07
CA GLN A 43 5.55 -7.83 10.77
C GLN A 43 6.65 -8.83 10.40
N ALA A 44 7.43 -9.29 11.37
CA ALA A 44 8.48 -10.30 11.17
C ALA A 44 7.91 -11.66 10.75
N ALA A 45 6.77 -12.07 11.34
CA ALA A 45 6.10 -13.31 10.97
C ALA A 45 5.55 -13.26 9.54
N LEU A 46 4.93 -12.14 9.16
CA LEU A 46 4.47 -11.92 7.79
C LEU A 46 5.65 -11.90 6.80
N ALA A 47 6.74 -11.21 7.14
CA ALA A 47 7.95 -11.15 6.35
C ALA A 47 8.55 -12.55 6.10
N LYS A 48 8.63 -13.37 7.15
CA LYS A 48 9.09 -14.77 7.05
C LYS A 48 8.22 -15.59 6.11
N LYS A 49 6.89 -15.42 6.17
CA LYS A 49 5.93 -16.10 5.27
C LYS A 49 6.14 -15.72 3.81
N LEU A 50 6.42 -14.43 3.56
CA LEU A 50 6.64 -13.86 2.24
C LEU A 50 8.08 -13.99 1.73
N LYS A 51 9.01 -14.55 2.54
CA LYS A 51 10.44 -14.64 2.25
C LYS A 51 11.08 -13.27 1.92
N VAL A 52 10.66 -12.23 2.64
CA VAL A 52 11.22 -10.86 2.54
C VAL A 52 11.76 -10.41 3.90
N SER A 53 12.46 -9.27 3.92
CA SER A 53 12.90 -8.67 5.18
C SER A 53 11.73 -8.08 5.98
N GLN A 54 11.84 -8.08 7.32
CA GLN A 54 10.87 -7.38 8.17
C GLN A 54 10.83 -5.87 7.86
N SER A 55 11.99 -5.28 7.53
CA SER A 55 12.07 -3.88 7.11
C SER A 55 11.25 -3.58 5.86
N ARG A 56 11.16 -4.53 4.92
CA ARG A 56 10.32 -4.37 3.71
C ARG A 56 8.84 -4.33 4.07
N ILE A 57 8.39 -5.20 4.99
CA ILE A 57 7.00 -5.16 5.49
C ILE A 57 6.73 -3.87 6.25
N ALA A 58 7.65 -3.43 7.12
CA ALA A 58 7.51 -2.17 7.83
C ALA A 58 7.43 -0.96 6.88
N GLN A 59 8.26 -0.94 5.82
CA GLN A 59 8.21 0.08 4.78
C GLN A 59 6.84 0.10 4.09
N ILE A 60 6.33 -1.06 3.66
CA ILE A 60 5.01 -1.17 3.04
C ILE A 60 3.92 -0.66 3.99
N GLU A 61 3.89 -1.12 5.24
CA GLU A 61 2.86 -0.75 6.22
C GLU A 61 2.95 0.72 6.66
N SER A 62 4.13 1.35 6.58
CA SER A 62 4.27 2.78 6.88
C SER A 62 3.63 3.71 5.85
N GLY A 63 3.35 3.22 4.64
CA GLY A 63 2.94 4.06 3.50
C GLY A 63 4.04 5.00 2.98
N VAL A 64 5.27 4.89 3.48
CA VAL A 64 6.39 5.73 3.01
C VAL A 64 6.86 5.24 1.66
N GLY A 65 6.76 6.12 0.65
CA GLY A 65 7.12 5.78 -0.72
C GLY A 65 6.09 4.88 -1.41
N THR A 66 4.82 4.89 -0.98
CA THR A 66 3.71 4.13 -1.58
C THR A 66 3.66 4.24 -3.11
N ALA A 67 4.00 5.40 -3.68
CA ALA A 67 4.06 5.59 -5.13
C ALA A 67 4.99 4.57 -5.84
N LYS A 68 6.08 4.14 -5.19
CA LYS A 68 7.06 3.18 -5.72
C LYS A 68 6.69 1.73 -5.47
N VAL A 69 5.70 1.46 -4.63
CA VAL A 69 5.21 0.09 -4.39
C VAL A 69 4.22 -0.26 -5.50
N THR A 70 4.41 -1.39 -6.17
CA THR A 70 3.51 -1.83 -7.24
C THR A 70 2.25 -2.48 -6.64
N PHE A 71 1.13 -2.45 -7.37
CA PHE A 71 -0.07 -3.17 -6.96
C PHE A 71 0.18 -4.67 -6.80
N ASP A 72 0.97 -5.28 -7.68
CA ASP A 72 1.34 -6.69 -7.61
C ASP A 72 1.97 -7.09 -6.25
N VAL A 73 2.84 -6.24 -5.71
CA VAL A 73 3.43 -6.45 -4.37
C VAL A 73 2.36 -6.38 -3.28
N LEU A 74 1.44 -5.43 -3.34
CA LEU A 74 0.37 -5.30 -2.34
C LEU A 74 -0.61 -6.47 -2.41
N LEU A 75 -1.00 -6.86 -3.63
CA LEU A 75 -1.92 -7.96 -3.88
C LEU A 75 -1.32 -9.31 -3.47
N SER A 76 -0.03 -9.56 -3.76
CA SER A 76 0.65 -10.79 -3.30
C SER A 76 0.74 -10.88 -1.77
N VAL A 77 0.92 -9.75 -1.07
CA VAL A 77 0.84 -9.70 0.40
C VAL A 77 -0.57 -10.08 0.89
N LEU A 78 -1.62 -9.55 0.27
CA LEU A 78 -3.01 -9.91 0.59
C LEU A 78 -3.29 -11.41 0.34
N SER A 79 -2.82 -11.96 -0.78
CA SER A 79 -2.92 -13.40 -1.06
C SER A 79 -2.18 -14.23 -0.02
N ALA A 80 -0.98 -13.83 0.41
CA ALA A 80 -0.26 -14.52 1.48
C ALA A 80 -0.99 -14.42 2.83
N LEU A 81 -1.77 -13.36 3.04
CA LEU A 81 -2.70 -13.23 4.16
C LEU A 81 -4.00 -14.01 3.96
N GLY A 82 -4.14 -14.79 2.87
CA GLY A 82 -5.27 -15.68 2.61
C GLY A 82 -6.52 -14.99 2.08
N TYR A 83 -6.37 -13.82 1.48
CA TYR A 83 -7.44 -13.13 0.78
C TYR A 83 -7.40 -13.47 -0.70
N ASP A 84 -8.57 -13.75 -1.26
CA ASP A 84 -8.77 -13.72 -2.69
C ASP A 84 -9.24 -12.31 -3.10
N TYR A 85 -8.96 -11.90 -4.33
CA TYR A 85 -9.36 -10.59 -4.84
C TYR A 85 -9.79 -10.66 -6.30
N LYS A 86 -10.73 -9.78 -6.64
CA LYS A 86 -11.17 -9.57 -8.02
C LYS A 86 -10.95 -8.13 -8.40
N ILE A 87 -10.27 -7.92 -9.52
CA ILE A 87 -10.09 -6.59 -10.10
C ILE A 87 -11.32 -6.30 -10.96
N VAL A 88 -11.98 -5.19 -10.68
CA VAL A 88 -13.12 -4.69 -11.46
C VAL A 88 -12.79 -3.30 -11.97
N SER A 89 -13.03 -3.05 -13.25
CA SER A 89 -12.92 -1.72 -13.83
C SER A 89 -14.27 -1.02 -13.75
N LYS A 90 -14.25 0.27 -13.42
CA LYS A 90 -15.40 1.16 -13.52
C LYS A 90 -15.04 2.30 -14.44
N ARG A 91 -15.89 2.58 -15.43
CA ARG A 91 -15.75 3.79 -16.24
C ARG A 91 -16.10 4.99 -15.36
N VAL A 92 -15.15 5.90 -15.20
CA VAL A 92 -15.42 7.22 -14.63
C VAL A 92 -16.11 8.01 -15.73
N ALA A 93 -17.37 8.38 -15.51
CA ALA A 93 -18.16 9.21 -16.43
C ALA A 93 -17.66 10.66 -16.39
#